data_AF-A0A8J7C321-F1
#
_entry.id   AF-A0A8J7C321-F1
#
_cell.length_a   1.000
_cell.length_b   1.000
_cell.length_c   1.000
_cell.angle_alpha   90.00
_cell.angle_beta   90.00
_cell.angle_gamma   90.00
#
_symmetry.space_group_name_H-M   'P 1'
#
loop_
_entity.id
_entity.type
_entity.pdbx_description
1 polymer ?
#
loop_
_entity_poly.entity_id
_entity_poly.type
_entity_poly.pdbx_seq_one_letter_code
_entity_poly.pdbx_strand_id
1 'polypeptide(L)' 'MNPHDHRDSPARPEDRGSLDSIKERPRVVIFEFDNGPRVEILELPESATLGDSFCHSGTEWQVMATRTGDRVLIARPVSA' A
#
# COMPACT_ATOMS: atom_id res chain seq x y z
N MET A 1 -23.64 53.28 10.91
CA MET A 1 -22.24 52.97 11.30
C MET A 1 -22.25 51.60 11.96
N ASN A 2 -21.57 50.66 11.30
CA ASN A 2 -21.15 49.28 11.60
C ASN A 2 -21.85 48.40 12.66
N PRO A 3 -22.29 47.19 12.26
CA PRO A 3 -22.54 46.05 13.13
C PRO A 3 -21.26 45.20 13.31
N HIS A 4 -20.88 44.89 14.55
CA HIS A 4 -19.95 43.82 14.97
C HIS A 4 -20.60 43.26 16.25
N ASP A 5 -20.90 41.98 16.38
CA ASP A 5 -19.92 40.90 16.37
C ASP A 5 -20.62 39.61 15.92
N HIS A 6 -20.35 39.18 14.69
CA HIS A 6 -20.66 37.83 14.24
C HIS A 6 -19.73 36.87 14.97
N ARG A 7 -20.27 36.16 15.96
CA ARG A 7 -19.62 34.99 16.55
C ARG A 7 -19.73 33.81 15.58
N ASP A 8 -19.16 33.97 14.40
CA ASP A 8 -18.85 32.89 13.48
C ASP A 8 -17.50 32.33 13.94
N SER A 9 -17.52 31.24 14.68
CA SER A 9 -16.34 30.38 14.77
C SER A 9 -16.37 29.53 13.50
N PRO A 10 -15.54 29.80 12.48
CA PRO A 10 -15.43 28.85 11.40
C PRO A 10 -14.79 27.60 12.00
N ALA A 11 -15.57 26.53 12.08
CA ALA A 11 -15.04 25.19 12.25
C ALA A 11 -13.91 25.04 11.25
N ARG A 12 -12.66 24.90 11.72
CA ARG A 12 -11.56 24.47 10.85
C ARG A 12 -11.95 23.08 10.34
N PRO A 13 -12.19 22.89 9.03
CA PRO A 13 -12.03 21.56 8.49
C PRO A 13 -10.52 21.34 8.48
N GLU A 14 -10.00 20.54 9.41
CA GLU A 14 -8.68 19.95 9.23
C GLU A 14 -8.78 18.96 8.06
N ASP A 15 -8.73 19.53 6.87
CA ASP A 15 -8.24 18.90 5.68
C ASP A 15 -6.80 18.45 5.96
N ARG A 16 -6.61 17.13 6.13
CA ARG A 16 -5.44 16.36 5.63
C ARG A 16 -5.53 14.92 6.11
N GLY A 17 -6.52 14.26 5.54
CA GLY A 17 -6.52 12.83 5.37
C GLY A 17 -7.16 12.52 4.03
N SER A 18 -6.82 13.28 2.97
CA SER A 18 -6.90 12.71 1.63
C SER A 18 -5.91 11.55 1.66
N LEU A 19 -6.40 10.37 2.07
CA LEU A 19 -5.87 9.12 1.61
C LEU A 19 -5.87 9.29 0.10
N ASP A 20 -4.76 9.78 -0.46
CA ASP A 20 -4.45 9.61 -1.87
C ASP A 20 -4.81 8.16 -2.11
N SER A 21 -5.93 7.94 -2.81
CA SER A 21 -6.54 6.62 -2.94
C SER A 21 -5.41 5.69 -3.29
N ILE A 22 -5.08 4.75 -2.40
CA ILE A 22 -3.89 3.90 -2.53
C ILE A 22 -4.00 3.33 -3.94
N LYS A 23 -3.15 3.81 -4.85
CA LYS A 23 -3.29 3.51 -6.27
C LYS A 23 -2.81 2.09 -6.43
N GLU A 24 -3.74 1.15 -6.38
CA GLU A 24 -3.45 -0.23 -6.70
C GLU A 24 -3.17 -0.36 -8.18
N ARG A 25 -2.25 -1.26 -8.51
CA ARG A 25 -1.97 -1.65 -9.88
C ARG A 25 -1.67 -3.15 -9.93
N PRO A 26 -1.87 -3.79 -11.09
CA PRO A 26 -1.42 -5.15 -11.29
C PRO A 26 0.10 -5.21 -11.17
N ARG A 27 0.58 -6.05 -10.26
CA ARG A 27 2.00 -6.33 -10.02
C ARG A 27 2.26 -7.82 -10.14
N VAL A 28 3.39 -8.17 -10.76
CA VAL A 28 3.84 -9.56 -10.81
C VAL A 28 4.51 -9.86 -9.48
N VAL A 29 4.05 -10.89 -8.78
CA VAL A 29 4.60 -11.33 -7.50
C VAL A 29 5.19 -12.72 -7.68
N ILE A 30 6.48 -12.84 -7.36
CA ILE A 30 7.20 -14.10 -7.27
C ILE A 30 7.21 -14.50 -5.80
N PHE A 31 6.42 -15.50 -5.47
CA PHE A 31 6.37 -16.11 -4.16
C PHE A 31 7.48 -17.16 -4.05
N GLU A 32 8.45 -16.94 -3.17
CA GLU A 32 9.49 -17.92 -2.87
C GLU A 32 9.01 -18.86 -1.75
N PHE A 33 8.84 -20.14 -2.08
CA PHE A 33 8.59 -21.22 -1.14
C PHE A 33 9.76 -22.22 -1.16
N ASP A 34 9.88 -23.03 -0.11
CA ASP A 34 10.86 -24.13 -0.05
C ASP A 34 10.64 -25.19 -1.14
N ASN A 35 9.39 -25.39 -1.58
CA ASN A 35 9.04 -26.32 -2.65
C ASN A 35 9.19 -25.70 -4.06
N GLY A 36 9.68 -24.47 -4.15
CA GLY A 36 9.95 -23.76 -5.39
C GLY A 36 9.12 -22.49 -5.58
N PRO A 37 9.53 -21.59 -6.49
CA PRO A 37 8.86 -20.32 -6.68
C PRO A 37 7.52 -20.47 -7.42
N ARG A 38 6.54 -19.65 -7.07
CA ARG A 38 5.27 -19.48 -7.78
C ARG A 38 5.11 -18.03 -8.23
N VAL A 39 4.54 -17.81 -9.42
CA VAL A 39 4.32 -16.47 -9.96
C VAL A 39 2.83 -16.20 -10.09
N GLU A 40 2.38 -15.04 -9.59
CA GLU A 40 1.00 -14.56 -9.73
C GLU A 40 0.98 -13.07 -10.04
N ILE A 41 -0.17 -12.57 -10.52
CA ILE A 41 -0.42 -11.13 -10.67
C ILE A 41 -1.41 -10.72 -9.59
N LEU A 42 -1.02 -9.75 -8.75
CA LEU A 42 -1.86 -9.19 -7.70
C LEU A 42 -2.07 -7.70 -7.90
N GLU A 43 -3.25 -7.22 -7.58
CA GLU A 43 -3.48 -5.79 -7.37
C GLU A 43 -2.82 -5.41 -6.04
N LEU A 44 -1.77 -4.60 -6.10
CA LEU A 44 -1.02 -4.16 -4.94
C LEU A 44 -0.78 -2.66 -5.02
N PRO A 45 -0.59 -1.98 -3.87
CA PRO A 45 -0.26 -0.56 -3.84
C PRO A 45 0.92 -0.24 -4.76
N GLU A 46 0.80 0.84 -5.54
CA GLU A 46 1.92 1.37 -6.32
C GLU A 46 3.13 1.68 -5.44
N SER A 47 2.90 2.03 -4.17
CA SER A 47 3.96 2.30 -3.20
C SER A 47 4.62 1.06 -2.62
N ALA A 48 4.11 -0.16 -2.89
CA ALA A 48 4.65 -1.38 -2.32
C ALA A 48 6.14 -1.56 -2.72
N THR A 49 7.00 -1.72 -1.73
CA THR A 49 8.46 -1.76 -1.89
C THR A 49 9.08 -2.82 -1.01
N LEU A 50 10.41 -2.93 -1.07
CA LEU A 50 11.20 -3.80 -0.23
C LEU A 50 10.89 -3.61 1.26
N GLY A 51 10.60 -4.70 1.97
CA GLY A 51 10.31 -4.73 3.40
C GLY A 51 8.82 -4.65 3.74
N ASP A 52 7.99 -4.20 2.80
CA ASP A 52 6.54 -4.13 3.00
C ASP A 52 5.93 -5.53 3.11
N SER A 53 4.90 -5.64 3.96
CA SER A 53 4.13 -6.87 4.12
C SER A 53 2.74 -6.74 3.50
N PHE A 54 2.21 -7.84 2.98
CA PHE A 54 0.85 -7.95 2.48
C PHE A 54 0.28 -9.35 2.72
N CYS A 55 -1.04 -9.46 2.83
CA CYS A 55 -1.71 -10.75 3.00
C CYS A 55 -2.17 -11.27 1.63
N HIS A 56 -1.85 -12.52 1.31
CA HIS A 56 -2.35 -13.19 0.11
C HIS A 56 -2.64 -14.66 0.40
N SER A 57 -3.83 -15.13 0.03
CA SER A 57 -4.26 -16.52 0.21
C SER A 57 -4.06 -17.04 1.65
N GLY A 58 -4.33 -16.19 2.65
CA GLY A 58 -4.21 -16.52 4.08
C GLY A 58 -2.77 -16.60 4.63
N THR A 59 -1.77 -16.26 3.83
CA THR A 59 -0.36 -16.17 4.25
C THR A 59 0.06 -14.70 4.25
N GLU A 60 0.81 -14.30 5.29
CA GLU A 60 1.47 -13.00 5.31
C GLU A 60 2.79 -13.10 4.55
N TRP A 61 2.98 -12.20 3.60
CA TRP A 61 4.12 -12.14 2.70
C TRP A 61 4.90 -10.86 2.90
N GLN A 62 6.22 -10.95 3.00
CA GLN A 62 7.11 -9.80 3.00
C GLN A 62 7.85 -9.69 1.67
N VAL A 63 7.87 -8.49 1.09
CA VAL A 63 8.64 -8.18 -0.11
C VAL A 63 10.13 -8.19 0.25
N MET A 64 10.88 -9.10 -0.35
CA MET A 64 12.31 -9.30 -0.14
C MET A 64 13.18 -8.67 -1.25
N ALA A 65 12.58 -8.36 -2.40
CA ALA A 65 13.25 -7.64 -3.47
C ALA A 65 12.23 -7.06 -4.47
N THR A 66 12.65 -6.02 -5.19
CA THR A 66 11.95 -5.52 -6.38
C THR A 66 12.81 -5.71 -7.62
N ARG A 67 12.17 -5.89 -8.78
CA ARG A 67 12.81 -5.96 -10.09
C ARG A 67 12.01 -5.13 -11.10
N THR A 68 12.71 -4.65 -12.13
CA THR A 68 12.11 -3.95 -13.27
C THR A 68 11.27 -2.72 -12.84
N GLY A 69 11.90 -1.81 -12.08
CA GLY A 69 11.25 -0.56 -11.65
C GLY A 69 9.97 -0.79 -10.82
N ASP A 70 10.06 -1.69 -9.85
CA ASP A 70 9.03 -2.00 -8.85
C ASP A 70 7.76 -2.70 -9.35
N ARG A 71 7.69 -3.08 -10.63
CA ARG A 71 6.54 -3.87 -11.14
C ARG A 71 6.57 -5.34 -10.73
N VAL A 72 7.77 -5.87 -10.50
CA VAL A 72 7.96 -7.26 -10.08
C VAL A 72 8.43 -7.27 -8.62
N LEU A 73 7.66 -7.91 -7.77
CA LEU A 73 7.95 -8.10 -6.35
C LEU A 73 8.35 -9.55 -6.11
N ILE A 74 9.37 -9.77 -5.30
CA ILE A 74 9.74 -11.10 -4.79
C ILE A 74 9.37 -11.12 -3.32
N ALA A 75 8.56 -12.08 -2.90
CA ALA A 75 8.05 -12.15 -1.55
C ALA A 75 8.29 -13.51 -0.90
N ARG A 76 8.48 -13.51 0.42
CA ARG A 76 8.60 -14.71 1.27
C ARG A 76 7.54 -14.70 2.36
N PRO A 77 7.07 -15.85 2.84
CA PRO A 77 6.17 -15.89 3.97
C PRO A 77 6.86 -15.35 5.23
N VAL A 78 6.18 -14.52 6.01
CA VAL A 78 6.70 -13.95 7.27
C VAL A 78 6.82 -15.01 8.37
N SER A 79 6.02 -16.07 8.27
CA SER A 79 6.05 -17.24 9.14
C SER A 79 5.86 -18.50 8.30
N ALA A 80 6.83 -19.41 8.39
CA ALA A 80 6.72 -20.80 7.97
C ALA A 80 6.62 -21.68 9.23
#